data_AF-A0A8X7UVY0-F1
#
_entry.id   AF-A0A8X7UVY0-F1
#
_cell.length_a   1.000
_cell.length_b   1.000
_cell.length_c   1.000
_cell.angle_alpha   90.00
_cell.angle_beta   90.00
_cell.angle_gamma   90.00
#
_symmetry.space_group_name_H-M   'P 1'
#
loop_
_entity.id
_entity.type
_entity.pdbx_description
1 polymer ?
#
loop_
_entity_poly.entity_id
_entity_poly.type
_entity_poly.pdbx_seq_one_letter_code
_entity_poly.pdbx_strand_id
1 'polypeptide(L)' 'MKNLKFPDSPLGSLQAKDFIRELLVKETENRLGSEKGSTEIKRHQFFEGLNWALIRCAIPPKLLDFNELR' A
#
# COMPACT_ATOMS: atom_id res chain seq x y z
N MET A 1 2.52 -8.17 22.94
CA MET A 1 2.19 -7.70 21.57
C MET A 1 3.14 -6.58 21.22
N LYS A 2 3.70 -6.55 19.99
CA LYS A 2 4.70 -5.57 19.60
C LYS A 2 4.00 -4.42 18.88
N ASN A 3 4.05 -3.21 19.44
CA ASN A 3 3.60 -2.01 18.73
C ASN A 3 4.41 -1.86 17.44
N LEU A 4 3.73 -1.68 16.30
CA LEU A 4 4.39 -1.41 15.04
C LEU A 4 5.16 -0.09 15.16
N LYS A 5 6.48 -0.14 15.00
CA LYS A 5 7.35 1.03 14.99
C LYS A 5 7.94 1.17 13.60
N PHE A 6 7.88 2.38 13.06
CA PHE A 6 8.56 2.74 11.84
C PHE A 6 9.91 3.39 12.21
N PRO A 7 10.97 3.18 11.40
CA PRO A 7 12.21 3.91 11.58
C PRO A 7 12.01 5.41 11.30
N ASP A 8 12.87 6.24 11.89
CA ASP A 8 12.84 7.70 11.69
C ASP A 8 13.40 8.10 10.31
N SER A 9 14.23 7.25 9.69
CA SER A 9 14.79 7.47 8.35
C SER A 9 14.90 6.16 7.56
N PRO A 10 14.56 6.14 6.26
CA PRO A 10 13.97 7.24 5.50
C PRO A 10 12.55 7.56 5.95
N LEU A 11 12.16 8.84 5.84
CA LEU A 11 10.80 9.30 6.14
C LEU A 11 9.82 8.72 5.11
N GLY A 12 9.15 7.61 5.46
CA GLY A 12 7.96 7.17 4.73
C GLY A 12 6.80 8.16 4.91
N SER A 13 5.92 8.28 3.91
CA SER A 13 4.76 9.17 3.98
C SER A 13 3.83 8.79 5.14
N LEU A 14 3.12 9.78 5.70
CA LEU A 14 2.17 9.55 6.78
C LEU A 14 1.09 8.54 6.37
N GLN A 15 0.59 8.68 5.14
CA GLN A 15 -0.43 7.83 4.55
C GLN A 15 0.07 6.40 4.36
N ALA A 16 1.35 6.19 4.01
CA ALA A 16 1.92 4.84 3.93
C ALA A 16 1.99 4.18 5.31
N LYS A 17 2.45 4.92 6.32
CA LYS A 17 2.54 4.40 7.70
C LYS A 17 1.16 4.05 8.24
N ASP A 18 0.17 4.88 7.95
CA ASP A 18 -1.22 4.68 8.34
C ASP A 18 -1.81 3.43 7.68
N PHE A 19 -1.69 3.34 6.35
CA PHE A 19 -2.13 2.19 5.56
C PHE A 19 -1.54 0.86 6.10
N ILE A 20 -0.24 0.83 6.40
CA ILE A 20 0.42 -0.36 6.95
C ILE A 20 -0.12 -0.71 8.34
N ARG A 21 -0.43 0.28 9.19
CA ARG A 21 -1.03 0.01 10.51
C ARG A 21 -2.39 -0.65 10.39
N GLU A 22 -3.25 -0.14 9.51
CA GLU A 22 -4.61 -0.67 9.32
C GLU A 22 -4.61 -2.09 8.73
N LEU A 23 -3.65 -2.40 7.86
CA LEU A 23 -3.44 -3.76 7.35
C LEU A 23 -2.91 -4.75 8.39
N LEU A 24 -2.15 -4.26 9.38
CA LEU A 24 -1.53 -5.09 10.42
C LEU A 24 -2.33 -5.09 11.73
N VAL A 25 -3.60 -4.67 11.69
CA VAL A 25 -4.53 -4.84 12.82
C VAL A 25 -4.68 -6.33 13.12
N LYS A 26 -4.45 -6.65 14.40
CA LYS A 26 -4.43 -8.03 14.90
C LYS A 26 -5.80 -8.70 14.79
N GLU A 27 -6.84 -8.01 15.27
CA GLU A 27 -8.22 -8.49 15.22
C GLU A 27 -8.72 -8.42 13.77
N THR A 28 -9.03 -9.58 13.18
CA THR A 28 -9.33 -9.68 11.75
C THR A 28 -10.52 -8.83 11.35
N GLU A 29 -11.56 -8.77 12.17
CA GLU A 29 -12.77 -7.99 11.88
C GLU A 29 -12.51 -6.48 11.75
N ASN A 30 -11.46 -5.97 12.39
CA ASN A 30 -11.08 -4.56 12.36
C ASN A 30 -9.98 -4.25 11.34
N ARG A 31 -9.51 -5.25 10.59
CA ARG A 31 -8.44 -5.08 9.61
C ARG A 31 -8.98 -4.43 8.35
N LEU A 32 -8.19 -3.54 7.75
CA LEU A 32 -8.53 -2.94 6.47
C LEU A 32 -8.78 -4.03 5.40
N GLY A 33 -9.95 -3.98 4.77
CA GLY A 33 -10.39 -4.94 3.77
C GLY A 33 -11.29 -6.05 4.31
N SER A 34 -11.59 -6.09 5.61
CA SER A 34 -12.44 -7.14 6.18
C SER A 34 -13.93 -6.96 5.86
N GLU A 35 -14.43 -5.73 5.74
CA GLU A 35 -15.86 -5.51 5.46
C GLU A 35 -16.17 -5.52 3.96
N LYS A 36 -15.38 -4.77 3.16
CA LYS A 36 -15.68 -4.54 1.72
C LYS A 36 -14.55 -5.01 0.80
N GLY A 37 -13.65 -5.83 1.33
CA GLY A 37 -12.55 -6.42 0.57
C GLY A 37 -11.61 -5.37 -0.02
N SER A 38 -11.19 -5.61 -1.26
CA SER A 38 -10.26 -4.72 -1.97
C SER A 38 -10.77 -3.29 -2.16
N THR A 39 -12.08 -3.03 -1.99
CA THR A 39 -12.65 -1.69 -2.14
C THR A 39 -12.11 -0.73 -1.08
N GLU A 40 -11.92 -1.19 0.16
CA GLU A 40 -11.40 -0.36 1.26
C GLU A 40 -9.94 -0.02 1.02
N ILE A 41 -9.17 -1.04 0.62
CA ILE A 41 -7.77 -0.91 0.24
C ILE A 41 -7.61 0.15 -0.86
N LYS A 42 -8.41 0.07 -1.93
CA LYS A 42 -8.32 0.98 -3.08
C LYS A 42 -8.69 2.43 -2.76
N ARG A 43 -9.50 2.67 -1.72
CA ARG A 43 -9.99 4.00 -1.32
C ARG A 43 -9.11 4.71 -0.30
N HIS A 44 -8.16 4.00 0.30
CA HIS A 44 -7.26 4.58 1.28
C HIS A 44 -6.42 5.73 0.67
N GLN A 45 -6.18 6.81 1.43
CA GLN A 45 -5.47 8.01 0.95
C GLN A 45 -4.06 7.74 0.43
N PHE A 46 -3.43 6.65 0.86
CA PHE A 46 -2.16 6.18 0.30
C PHE A 46 -2.19 5.99 -1.22
N PHE A 47 -3.35 5.64 -1.78
CA PHE A 47 -3.55 5.47 -3.22
C PHE A 47 -4.30 6.64 -3.87
N GLU A 48 -4.35 7.80 -3.20
CA GLU A 48 -4.96 9.00 -3.78
C GLU A 48 -4.32 9.34 -5.14
N GLY A 49 -5.16 9.66 -6.12
CA GLY A 49 -4.72 9.93 -7.50
C GLY A 49 -4.46 8.70 -8.37
N LEU A 50 -4.50 7.47 -7.81
CA LEU A 50 -4.32 6.25 -8.59
C LEU A 50 -5.60 5.84 -9.33
N ASN A 51 -5.54 5.75 -10.65
CA ASN A 51 -6.63 5.18 -11.44
C ASN A 51 -6.51 3.64 -11.51
N TRP A 52 -7.20 2.96 -10.61
CA TRP A 52 -7.22 1.49 -10.55
C TRP A 52 -7.79 0.81 -11.81
N ALA A 53 -8.70 1.45 -12.54
CA ALA A 53 -9.28 0.88 -13.76
C ALA A 53 -8.24 0.82 -14.91
N LEU A 54 -7.31 1.77 -14.94
CA LEU A 54 -6.30 1.91 -16.00
C LEU A 54 -4.88 1.56 -15.54
N ILE A 55 -4.71 0.99 -14.34
CA ILE A 55 -3.38 0.78 -13.74
C ILE A 55 -2.42 -0.01 -14.65
N ARG A 56 -2.94 -0.96 -15.45
CA ARG A 56 -2.14 -1.76 -16.39
C ARG A 56 -1.79 -1.03 -17.69
N CYS A 57 -2.43 0.10 -17.96
CA CYS A 57 -2.16 0.95 -19.12
C CYS A 57 -1.24 2.13 -18.77
N ALA A 58 -0.94 2.34 -17.49
CA ALA A 58 0.03 3.32 -17.05
C ALA A 58 1.45 2.87 -17.37
N ILE A 59 2.35 3.83 -17.62
CA ILE A 59 3.78 3.54 -17.73
C ILE A 59 4.26 3.02 -16.36
N PRO A 60 4.87 1.83 -16.28
CA PRO A 60 5.33 1.29 -15.01
C PRO A 60 6.47 2.16 -14.44
N PRO A 61 6.56 2.34 -13.11
CA PRO A 61 7.59 3.19 -12.50
C PRO A 61 9.03 2.76 -12.78
N LYS A 62 9.24 1.44 -12.99
CA LYS A 62 10.53 0.88 -13.36
C LYS A 62 10.32 -0.14 -14.47
N LEU A 63 10.92 0.09 -15.62
CA LEU A 63 11.08 -0.92 -16.66
C LEU A 63 12.35 -1.70 -16.32
N LEU A 64 12.24 -3.03 -16.19
CA LEU A 64 13.43 -3.88 -16.10
C LEU A 64 14.07 -3.88 -17.48
N ASP A 65 15.32 -3.44 -17.58
CA ASP A 65 16.09 -3.63 -18.80
C ASP A 65 16.33 -5.14 -18.97
N PHE A 66 15.98 -5.67 -20.14
CA PHE A 66 16.23 -7.07 -20.48
C PHE A 66 17.72 -7.45 -20.37
N ASN A 67 18.63 -6.46 -20.48
CA ASN A 67 20.06 -6.66 -20.30
C ASN A 67 20.47 -6.86 -18.82
N GLU A 68 19.66 -6.44 -17.84
CA GLU A 68 19.92 -6.69 -16.41
C GLU A 68 19.45 -8.08 -15.95
N LEU A 69 18.70 -8.80 -16.79
CA LEU A 69 18.19 -10.15 -16.49
C LEU A 69 19.09 -11.28 -17.07
N ARG A 70 20.23 -10.93 -17.68
CA ARG A 70 21.12 -11.85 -18.38
C ARG A 70 22.46 -12.05 -17.68
#